data_AF-A0A3D2NC87-F1
#
_entry.id   AF-A0A3D2NC87-F1
#
_cell.length_a   1.000
_cell.length_b   1.000
_cell.length_c   1.000
_cell.angle_alpha   90.00
_cell.angle_beta   90.00
_cell.angle_gamma   90.00
#
_symmetry.space_group_name_H-M   'P 1'
#
loop_
_entity.id
_entity.type
_entity.pdbx_description
1 polymer ?
#
loop_
_entity_poly.entity_id
_entity_poly.type
_entity_poly.pdbx_seq_one_letter_code
_entity_poly.pdbx_strand_id
1 'polypeptide(L)'
;VEGTRPLDDDAARALKTAFSAPVETDDRTAIQVLVGQGIDLAVAWDVFSRSRDLGVEELQSAALASTPVAEWASLAPSLPVLIIQGGDDKITVPSSGDDLQATARDRASVVRIPGAGHLFPMTHPGETAFQIEDYLGWD
;
A
#
# COMPACT_ATOMS: atom_id res chain seq x y z
N VAL A 1 -6.66 0.61 -7.00
CA VAL A 1 -6.58 1.18 -5.64
C VAL A 1 -6.99 0.09 -4.66
N GLU A 2 -6.50 0.11 -3.43
CA GLU A 2 -6.98 -0.81 -2.37
C GLU A 2 -8.51 -0.83 -2.28
N GLY A 3 -9.12 -1.98 -2.01
CA GLY A 3 -10.58 -2.11 -1.87
C GLY A 3 -11.39 -2.07 -3.17
N THR A 4 -10.78 -1.74 -4.33
CA THR A 4 -11.50 -1.74 -5.63
C THR A 4 -11.57 -3.11 -6.30
N ARG A 5 -10.85 -4.10 -5.77
CA ARG A 5 -10.81 -5.48 -6.25
C ARG A 5 -10.77 -6.44 -5.07
N PRO A 6 -11.29 -7.67 -5.22
CA PRO A 6 -11.06 -8.71 -4.24
C PRO A 6 -9.56 -8.97 -4.07
N LEU A 7 -9.12 -9.12 -2.82
CA LEU A 7 -7.79 -9.61 -2.50
C LEU A 7 -7.74 -11.14 -2.67
N ASP A 8 -6.56 -11.68 -2.96
CA ASP A 8 -6.34 -13.12 -2.79
C ASP A 8 -6.39 -13.50 -1.30
N ASP A 9 -6.60 -14.79 -1.00
CA ASP A 9 -6.82 -15.26 0.37
C ASP A 9 -5.60 -14.99 1.28
N ASP A 10 -4.39 -15.03 0.74
CA ASP A 10 -3.16 -14.78 1.50
C ASP A 10 -2.99 -13.29 1.82
N ALA A 11 -3.26 -12.42 0.85
CA ALA A 11 -3.31 -10.96 1.00
C ALA A 11 -4.39 -10.52 1.99
N ALA A 12 -5.61 -11.07 1.87
CA ALA A 12 -6.71 -10.79 2.77
C ALA A 12 -6.39 -11.23 4.20
N ARG A 13 -5.82 -12.44 4.37
CA ARG A 13 -5.36 -12.92 5.67
C ARG A 13 -4.26 -12.03 6.23
N ALA A 14 -3.26 -11.66 5.41
CA ALA A 14 -2.15 -10.83 5.85
C ALA A 14 -2.62 -9.47 6.36
N LEU A 15 -3.49 -8.78 5.62
CA LEU A 15 -4.08 -7.50 6.01
C LEU A 15 -4.88 -7.65 7.31
N LYS A 16 -5.73 -8.69 7.41
CA LYS A 16 -6.51 -8.95 8.62
C LYS A 16 -5.61 -9.21 9.83
N THR A 17 -4.62 -10.09 9.73
CA THR A 17 -3.67 -10.39 10.80
C THR A 17 -2.90 -9.14 11.22
N ALA A 18 -2.53 -8.31 10.25
CA ALA A 18 -1.78 -7.10 10.49
C ALA A 18 -2.56 -6.04 11.28
N PHE A 19 -3.88 -5.95 11.12
CA PHE A 19 -4.69 -4.90 11.74
C PHE A 19 -5.71 -5.38 12.81
N SER A 20 -5.81 -6.68 13.09
CA SER A 20 -6.73 -7.23 14.11
C SER A 20 -6.08 -7.44 15.50
N ALA A 21 -6.90 -7.46 16.55
CA ALA A 21 -6.52 -7.86 17.91
C ALA A 21 -7.23 -9.17 18.37
N PRO A 22 -6.63 -9.99 19.26
CA PRO A 22 -5.28 -9.87 19.79
C PRO A 22 -4.25 -10.28 18.75
N VAL A 23 -3.07 -9.67 18.81
CA VAL A 23 -1.96 -10.00 17.94
C VAL A 23 -1.26 -11.24 18.53
N GLU A 24 -1.89 -12.39 18.36
CA GLU A 24 -1.34 -13.68 18.79
C GLU A 24 -0.17 -14.05 17.86
N THR A 25 1.04 -13.69 18.29
CA THR A 25 2.36 -14.06 17.72
C THR A 25 2.71 -13.57 16.31
N ASP A 26 4.03 -13.50 16.09
CA ASP A 26 4.75 -13.12 14.87
C ASP A 26 4.33 -14.00 13.66
N ASP A 27 3.24 -13.63 12.98
CA ASP A 27 2.85 -14.23 11.70
C ASP A 27 3.78 -13.69 10.61
N ARG A 28 4.99 -14.25 10.58
CA ARG A 28 6.04 -13.92 9.62
C ARG A 28 5.57 -14.07 8.18
N THR A 29 4.63 -14.97 7.92
CA THR A 29 4.07 -15.16 6.58
C THR A 29 3.22 -13.97 6.19
N ALA A 30 2.32 -13.53 7.08
CA ALA A 30 1.54 -12.31 6.87
C ALA A 30 2.43 -11.08 6.69
N ILE A 31 3.47 -10.91 7.52
CA ILE A 31 4.38 -9.78 7.39
C ILE A 31 5.18 -9.84 6.09
N GLN A 32 5.65 -11.01 5.68
CA GLN A 32 6.34 -11.21 4.42
C GLN A 32 5.49 -10.78 3.22
N VAL A 33 4.18 -11.03 3.24
CA VAL A 33 3.24 -10.57 2.20
C VAL A 33 3.17 -9.04 2.15
N LEU A 34 3.19 -8.38 3.31
CA LEU A 34 3.04 -6.92 3.40
C LEU A 34 4.33 -6.16 3.08
N VAL A 35 5.50 -6.69 3.40
CA VAL A 35 6.77 -5.95 3.26
C VAL A 35 7.51 -6.21 1.96
N GLY A 36 7.23 -7.33 1.28
CA GLY A 36 7.98 -7.75 0.12
C GLY A 36 9.32 -8.42 0.48
N GLN A 37 10.11 -8.78 -0.52
CA GLN A 37 11.33 -9.57 -0.32
C GLN A 37 12.49 -8.70 0.20
N GLY A 38 13.47 -9.34 0.84
CA GLY A 38 14.75 -8.69 1.19
C GLY A 38 14.75 -7.82 2.44
N ILE A 39 13.64 -7.76 3.19
CA ILE A 39 13.52 -7.06 4.47
C ILE A 39 13.62 -8.06 5.63
N ASP A 40 14.34 -7.68 6.69
CA ASP A 40 14.35 -8.44 7.94
C ASP A 40 12.95 -8.40 8.58
N LEU A 41 12.29 -9.56 8.64
CA LEU A 41 10.90 -9.67 9.09
C LEU A 41 10.73 -9.31 10.57
N ALA A 42 11.74 -9.55 11.41
CA ALA A 42 11.66 -9.23 12.83
C ALA A 42 11.73 -7.71 13.03
N VAL A 43 12.61 -7.02 12.30
CA VAL A 43 12.68 -5.55 12.31
C VAL A 43 11.40 -4.95 11.73
N ALA A 44 10.92 -5.46 10.59
CA ALA A 44 9.68 -5.02 10.00
C ALA A 44 8.49 -5.16 10.95
N TRP A 45 8.37 -6.32 11.62
CA TRP A 45 7.32 -6.56 12.60
C TRP A 45 7.43 -5.61 13.80
N ASP A 46 8.62 -5.40 14.35
CA ASP A 46 8.82 -4.48 15.48
C ASP A 46 8.40 -3.04 15.13
N VAL A 47 8.81 -2.54 13.96
CA VAL A 47 8.44 -1.19 13.51
C VAL A 47 6.94 -1.10 13.22
N PHE A 48 6.41 -2.04 12.42
CA PHE A 48 5.01 -2.05 12.04
C PHE A 48 4.10 -2.19 13.26
N SER A 49 4.36 -3.16 14.13
CA SER A 49 3.49 -3.46 15.28
C SER A 49 3.31 -2.28 16.23
N ARG A 50 4.37 -1.45 16.40
CA ARG A 50 4.37 -0.20 17.19
C ARG A 50 3.73 0.99 16.48
N SER A 51 3.60 0.94 15.16
CA SER A 51 3.06 2.04 14.34
C SER A 51 1.55 1.92 14.10
N ARG A 52 0.92 0.81 14.52
CA ARG A 52 -0.51 0.58 14.34
C ARG A 52 -1.36 1.33 15.37
N ASP A 53 -2.51 1.79 14.93
CA ASP A 53 -3.62 2.18 15.79
C ASP A 53 -4.79 1.21 15.59
N LEU A 54 -4.88 0.20 16.47
CA LEU A 54 -5.92 -0.83 16.39
C LEU A 54 -7.33 -0.28 16.68
N GLY A 55 -7.44 0.88 17.34
CA GLY A 55 -8.72 1.54 17.57
C GLY A 55 -9.28 2.19 16.31
N VAL A 56 -8.45 2.37 15.28
CA VAL A 56 -8.82 3.01 14.01
C VAL A 56 -9.18 2.00 12.92
N GLU A 57 -8.79 0.73 13.04
CA GLU A 57 -9.09 -0.30 12.02
C GLU A 57 -10.59 -0.41 11.75
N GLU A 58 -11.40 -0.59 12.80
CA GLU A 58 -12.85 -0.74 12.63
C GLU A 58 -13.47 0.50 11.96
N LEU A 59 -13.00 1.70 12.32
CA LEU A 59 -13.43 2.95 11.73
C LEU A 59 -13.05 3.04 10.24
N GLN A 60 -11.82 2.69 9.87
CA GLN A 60 -11.34 2.70 8.48
C GLN A 60 -12.07 1.67 7.62
N SER A 61 -12.22 0.45 8.14
CA SER A 61 -12.97 -0.63 7.47
C SER A 61 -14.44 -0.24 7.25
N ALA A 62 -15.09 0.38 8.25
CA ALA A 62 -16.46 0.88 8.11
C ALA A 62 -16.55 2.04 7.10
N ALA A 63 -15.59 2.97 7.11
CA ALA A 63 -15.54 4.07 6.16
C ALA A 63 -15.37 3.57 4.72
N LEU A 64 -14.46 2.62 4.49
CA LEU A 64 -14.25 2.01 3.17
C LEU A 64 -15.51 1.28 2.69
N ALA A 65 -16.17 0.51 3.56
CA ALA A 65 -17.38 -0.23 3.22
C ALA A 65 -18.60 0.67 2.95
N SER A 66 -18.67 1.85 3.57
CA SER A 66 -19.79 2.78 3.44
C SER A 66 -19.60 3.85 2.36
N THR A 67 -18.39 4.05 1.84
CA THR A 67 -18.10 5.06 0.82
C THR A 67 -18.15 4.44 -0.59
N PRO A 68 -19.10 4.85 -1.46
CA PRO A 68 -19.16 4.35 -2.83
C PRO A 68 -17.83 4.53 -3.58
N VAL A 69 -17.35 3.49 -4.25
CA VAL A 69 -16.06 3.48 -4.96
C VAL A 69 -15.90 4.66 -5.91
N ALA A 70 -16.98 5.05 -6.60
CA ALA A 70 -16.96 6.17 -7.54
C ALA A 70 -16.59 7.52 -6.91
N GLU A 71 -16.77 7.67 -5.58
CA GLU A 71 -16.49 8.92 -4.86
C GLU A 71 -15.00 9.11 -4.55
N TRP A 72 -14.19 8.04 -4.54
CA TRP A 72 -12.78 8.11 -4.11
C TRP A 72 -11.77 7.43 -5.04
N ALA A 73 -12.20 6.54 -5.93
CA ALA A 73 -11.27 5.77 -6.78
C ALA A 73 -10.77 6.53 -8.02
N SER A 74 -11.41 7.65 -8.39
CA SER A 74 -11.04 8.43 -9.57
C SER A 74 -9.92 9.43 -9.29
N LEU A 75 -9.02 9.61 -10.25
CA LEU A 75 -7.96 10.62 -10.14
C LEU A 75 -8.54 12.03 -10.35
N ALA A 76 -8.26 12.94 -9.43
CA ALA A 76 -8.70 14.34 -9.49
C ALA A 76 -8.44 14.97 -10.86
N PRO A 77 -9.39 15.65 -11.51
CA PRO A 77 -9.19 16.20 -12.85
C PRO A 77 -8.06 17.24 -12.86
N SER A 78 -7.32 17.29 -13.97
CA SER A 78 -6.32 18.33 -14.26
C SER A 78 -5.08 18.41 -13.35
N LEU A 79 -5.00 17.64 -12.27
CA LEU A 79 -3.78 17.57 -11.45
C LEU A 79 -2.79 16.55 -12.02
N PRO A 80 -1.50 16.89 -12.14
CA PRO A 80 -0.46 15.89 -12.29
C PRO A 80 -0.49 14.91 -11.11
N VAL A 81 -0.39 13.61 -11.39
CA VAL A 81 -0.43 12.56 -10.36
C VAL A 81 0.82 11.68 -10.48
N LEU A 82 1.54 11.51 -9.38
CA LEU A 82 2.50 10.43 -9.21
C LEU A 82 1.83 9.27 -8.47
N ILE A 83 1.93 8.08 -9.04
CA ILE A 83 1.50 6.83 -8.45
C ILE A 83 2.76 6.03 -8.10
N ILE A 84 3.02 5.85 -6.81
CA ILE A 84 4.11 5.01 -6.31
C ILE A 84 3.53 3.69 -5.83
N GLN A 85 4.09 2.57 -6.25
CA GLN A 85 3.69 1.24 -5.78
C GLN A 85 4.89 0.37 -5.44
N GLY A 86 4.72 -0.53 -4.48
CA GLY A 86 5.62 -1.66 -4.29
C GLY A 86 5.54 -2.60 -5.49
N GLY A 87 6.69 -3.02 -6.02
CA GLY A 87 6.77 -3.93 -7.16
C GLY A 87 6.18 -5.32 -6.88
N ASP A 88 6.18 -5.73 -5.62
CA ASP A 88 5.71 -7.03 -5.16
C ASP A 88 4.42 -6.94 -4.31
N ASP A 89 3.78 -5.77 -4.26
CA ASP A 89 2.56 -5.54 -3.47
C ASP A 89 1.43 -6.51 -3.86
N LYS A 90 0.88 -7.23 -2.88
CA LYS A 90 -0.27 -8.14 -3.04
C LYS A 90 -1.60 -7.52 -2.62
N ILE A 91 -1.57 -6.41 -1.88
CA ILE A 91 -2.74 -5.66 -1.44
C ILE A 91 -3.14 -4.67 -2.54
N THR A 92 -2.23 -3.78 -2.95
CA THR A 92 -2.42 -2.88 -4.10
C THR A 92 -1.56 -3.32 -5.27
N VAL A 93 -1.98 -4.41 -5.91
CA VAL A 93 -1.19 -5.07 -6.96
C VAL A 93 -0.70 -4.09 -8.04
N PRO A 94 0.49 -4.29 -8.64
CA PRO A 94 1.08 -3.36 -9.61
C PRO A 94 0.21 -3.01 -10.83
N SER A 95 -0.69 -3.89 -11.23
CA SER A 95 -1.66 -3.59 -12.30
C SER A 95 -2.69 -2.54 -11.90
N SER A 96 -2.86 -2.28 -10.60
CA SER A 96 -3.68 -1.17 -10.10
C SER A 96 -3.15 0.19 -10.52
N GLY A 97 -1.83 0.40 -10.49
CA GLY A 97 -1.23 1.63 -10.99
C GLY A 97 -1.35 1.76 -12.50
N ASP A 98 -1.15 0.67 -13.24
CA ASP A 98 -1.33 0.65 -14.71
C ASP A 98 -2.76 1.05 -15.09
N ASP A 99 -3.76 0.48 -14.41
CA ASP A 99 -5.16 0.77 -14.67
C ASP A 99 -5.51 2.23 -14.32
N LEU A 100 -4.99 2.75 -13.19
CA LEU A 100 -5.16 4.15 -12.82
C LEU A 100 -4.52 5.10 -13.84
N GLN A 101 -3.28 4.81 -14.26
CA GLN A 101 -2.61 5.59 -15.29
C GLN A 101 -3.38 5.58 -16.61
N ALA A 102 -3.95 4.44 -16.98
CA ALA A 102 -4.75 4.33 -18.20
C ALA A 102 -5.95 5.30 -18.23
N THR A 103 -6.47 5.71 -17.07
CA THR A 103 -7.57 6.69 -16.97
C THR A 103 -7.13 8.15 -17.17
N ALA A 104 -5.83 8.45 -17.08
CA ALA A 104 -5.28 9.80 -17.10
C ALA A 104 -3.84 9.85 -17.66
N ARG A 105 -3.60 9.19 -18.80
CA ARG A 105 -2.25 8.94 -19.35
C ARG A 105 -1.45 10.21 -19.62
N ASP A 106 -2.12 11.33 -19.86
CA ASP A 106 -1.55 12.64 -20.14
C ASP A 106 -0.95 13.32 -18.90
N ARG A 107 -1.25 12.84 -17.69
CA ARG A 107 -0.87 13.50 -16.43
C ARG A 107 -0.53 12.56 -15.27
N ALA A 108 -0.75 11.25 -15.42
CA ALA A 108 -0.43 10.25 -14.42
C ALA A 108 0.88 9.52 -14.78
N SER A 109 1.82 9.51 -13.84
CA SER A 109 3.05 8.72 -13.91
C SER A 109 3.01 7.61 -12.88
N VAL A 110 3.50 6.43 -13.25
CA VAL A 110 3.60 5.27 -12.35
C VAL A 110 5.06 4.90 -12.17
N VAL A 111 5.47 4.76 -10.92
CA VAL A 111 6.79 4.26 -10.54
C VAL A 111 6.62 3.05 -9.61
N ARG A 112 7.52 2.08 -9.77
CA ARG A 112 7.52 0.85 -8.97
C ARG A 112 8.82 0.78 -8.19
N ILE A 113 8.73 0.44 -6.92
CA ILE A 113 9.89 0.16 -6.07
C ILE A 113 10.14 -1.36 -6.12
N PRO A 114 11.20 -1.84 -6.80
CA PRO A 114 11.46 -3.26 -6.96
C PRO A 114 11.64 -3.97 -5.61
N GLY A 115 11.08 -5.17 -5.47
CA GLY A 115 11.17 -5.96 -4.22
C GLY A 115 10.26 -5.50 -3.08
N ALA A 116 9.69 -4.29 -3.17
CA ALA A 116 8.89 -3.72 -2.09
C ALA A 116 7.43 -4.22 -2.12
N GLY A 117 6.88 -4.53 -0.95
CA GLY A 117 5.47 -4.89 -0.75
C GLY A 117 4.57 -3.68 -0.48
N HIS A 118 3.40 -3.94 0.10
CA HIS A 118 2.41 -2.92 0.47
C HIS A 118 2.95 -1.84 1.41
N LEU A 119 3.83 -2.21 2.34
CA LEU A 119 4.41 -1.31 3.34
C LEU A 119 5.69 -0.60 2.83
N PHE A 120 5.84 -0.45 1.51
CA PHE A 120 7.02 0.17 0.89
C PHE A 120 7.42 1.54 1.47
N PRO A 121 6.50 2.45 1.90
CA PRO A 121 6.95 3.73 2.47
C PRO A 121 7.75 3.55 3.77
N MET A 122 7.52 2.44 4.49
CA MET A 122 8.21 2.12 5.73
C MET A 122 9.48 1.29 5.49
N THR A 123 9.45 0.39 4.52
CA THR A 123 10.55 -0.56 4.26
C THR A 123 11.57 -0.03 3.26
N HIS A 124 11.17 0.88 2.38
CA HIS A 124 12.00 1.54 1.36
C HIS A 124 11.81 3.07 1.43
N PRO A 125 12.01 3.71 2.60
CA PRO A 125 11.69 5.13 2.77
C PRO A 125 12.56 6.03 1.91
N GLY A 126 13.84 5.67 1.68
CA GLY A 126 14.76 6.45 0.84
C GLY A 126 14.37 6.44 -0.63
N GLU A 127 14.09 5.25 -1.17
CA GLU A 127 13.61 5.09 -2.55
C GLU A 127 12.25 5.77 -2.75
N THR A 128 11.35 5.64 -1.76
CA THR A 128 10.05 6.32 -1.81
C THR A 128 10.21 7.83 -1.82
N ALA A 129 11.03 8.38 -0.91
CA ALA A 129 11.30 9.81 -0.83
C ALA A 129 11.92 10.35 -2.12
N PHE A 130 12.90 9.63 -2.68
CA PHE A 130 13.55 10.02 -3.93
C PHE A 130 12.54 10.16 -5.08
N GLN A 131 11.58 9.22 -5.23
CA GLN A 131 10.56 9.34 -6.27
C GLN A 131 9.65 10.56 -6.08
N ILE A 132 9.36 10.93 -4.82
CA ILE A 132 8.56 12.12 -4.51
C ILE A 132 9.36 13.39 -4.83
N GLU A 133 10.63 13.46 -4.40
CA GLU A 133 11.52 14.61 -4.64
C GLU A 133 11.75 14.84 -6.14
N ASP A 134 12.07 13.79 -6.90
CA ASP A 134 12.27 13.85 -8.36
C ASP A 134 11.01 14.35 -9.08
N TYR A 135 9.84 13.83 -8.70
CA TYR A 135 8.58 14.24 -9.32
C TYR A 135 8.21 15.70 -9.01
N LEU A 136 8.52 16.17 -7.80
CA LEU A 136 8.28 17.56 -7.40
C LEU A 136 9.32 18.54 -7.98
N GLY A 137 10.39 18.02 -8.59
CA GLY A 137 11.54 18.84 -9.00
C GLY A 137 12.16 19.56 -7.81
N TRP A 138 12.26 18.88 -6.66
CA TRP A 138 12.76 19.45 -5.42
C TRP A 138 14.28 19.25 -5.35
N ASP A 139 15.04 20.19 -5.91
CA ASP A 139 16.50 20.31 -5.81
C ASP A 139 16.96 21.57 -5.06
#